data_AF-A0A962SR00-F1
#
_entry.id   AF-A0A962SR00-F1
#
_cell.length_a   1.000
_cell.length_b   1.000
_cell.length_c   1.000
_cell.angle_alpha   90.00
_cell.angle_beta   90.00
_cell.angle_gamma   90.00
#
_symmetry.space_group_name_H-M   'P 1'
#
loop_
_entity.id
_entity.type
_entity.pdbx_description
1 polymer ?
#
loop_
_entity_poly.entity_id
_entity_poly.type
_entity_poly.pdbx_seq_one_letter_code
_entity_poly.pdbx_strand_id
1 'polypeptide(L)'
;MKTLAKKLVITLGLGMVVVHQPAAVGDAASGQLDEGALRALEESVMAGQQPDGDAAAVEPLITQTTLTYRSHSVAAGASANNLEGNACPSSYTMISGACHPGYNDKMVIINQYPNRSANTWRCGFKNNTSAARTVWIYTLCGK
;
A
#
# COMPACT_ATOMS: atom_id res chain seq x y z
N MET A 1 23.32 1.84 -37.79
CA MET A 1 22.63 3.15 -37.64
C MET A 1 23.12 3.76 -36.33
N LYS A 2 23.77 4.94 -36.37
CA LYS A 2 24.39 5.58 -35.19
C LYS A 2 23.43 6.64 -34.63
N THR A 3 22.90 6.41 -33.44
CA THR A 3 21.99 7.35 -32.75
C THR A 3 22.81 8.43 -32.04
N LEU A 4 22.71 9.68 -32.51
CA LEU A 4 23.33 10.85 -31.88
C LEU A 4 22.42 11.38 -30.77
N ALA A 5 22.88 11.30 -29.51
CA ALA A 5 22.20 11.93 -28.38
C ALA A 5 22.48 13.44 -28.39
N LYS A 6 21.43 14.26 -28.50
CA LYS A 6 21.49 15.72 -28.33
C LYS A 6 21.54 16.07 -26.85
N LYS A 7 22.66 16.62 -26.38
CA LYS A 7 22.77 17.26 -25.06
C LYS A 7 22.27 18.70 -25.15
N LEU A 8 21.24 19.03 -24.38
CA LEU A 8 20.82 20.41 -24.13
C LEU A 8 21.41 20.85 -22.79
N VAL A 9 22.20 21.92 -22.81
CA VAL A 9 22.79 22.52 -21.59
C VAL A 9 22.09 23.86 -21.38
N ILE A 10 21.35 23.98 -20.27
CA ILE A 10 20.74 25.25 -19.84
C ILE A 10 21.57 25.76 -18.66
N THR A 11 22.20 26.92 -18.82
CA THR A 11 23.02 27.56 -17.79
C THR A 11 22.20 28.64 -17.09
N LEU A 12 21.78 28.37 -15.85
CA LEU A 12 21.28 29.39 -14.93
C LEU A 12 22.31 29.53 -13.81
N GLY A 13 22.66 30.77 -13.46
CA GLY A 13 23.71 31.10 -12.51
C GLY A 13 23.49 30.46 -11.13
N LEU A 14 24.57 29.91 -10.58
CA LEU A 14 24.72 29.21 -9.30
C LEU A 14 24.05 27.82 -9.21
N GLY A 15 24.81 26.80 -9.62
CA GLY A 15 24.60 25.39 -9.27
C GLY A 15 24.47 24.47 -10.49
N MET A 16 25.55 23.76 -10.86
CA MET A 16 25.49 22.73 -11.91
C MET A 16 24.65 21.54 -11.42
N VAL A 17 23.44 21.38 -11.98
CA VAL A 17 22.64 20.16 -11.86
C VAL A 17 22.80 19.34 -13.14
N VAL A 18 23.46 18.19 -13.06
CA VAL A 18 23.51 17.20 -14.14
C VAL A 18 22.26 16.34 -14.04
N VAL A 19 21.26 16.62 -14.88
CA VAL A 19 20.07 15.76 -15.00
C VAL A 19 20.39 14.61 -15.96
N HIS A 20 20.45 13.38 -15.43
CA HIS A 20 20.42 12.17 -16.26
C HIS A 20 18.96 11.80 -16.55
N GLN A 21 18.52 11.97 -17.80
CA GLN A 21 17.28 11.40 -18.29
C GLN A 21 17.49 9.90 -18.59
N PRO A 22 16.70 8.98 -18.02
CA PRO A 22 16.66 7.61 -18.50
C PRO A 22 15.95 7.54 -19.86
N ALA A 23 16.53 6.74 -20.75
CA ALA A 23 15.99 6.44 -22.06
C ALA A 23 14.67 5.65 -21.95
N ALA A 24 13.72 6.05 -22.80
CA ALA A 24 12.54 5.35 -23.31
C ALA A 24 12.15 4.01 -22.65
N VAL A 25 11.01 4.03 -21.95
CA VAL A 25 10.17 2.85 -21.74
C VAL A 25 9.35 2.66 -23.03
N GLY A 26 9.40 1.45 -23.56
CA GLY A 26 8.73 1.04 -24.78
C GLY A 26 7.21 1.03 -24.69
N ASP A 27 6.61 1.01 -25.87
CA ASP A 27 5.18 1.02 -26.20
C ASP A 27 4.29 0.27 -25.19
N ALA A 28 3.54 1.04 -24.40
CA ALA A 28 2.28 0.56 -23.84
C ALA A 28 1.21 0.73 -24.91
N ALA A 29 0.73 -0.40 -25.43
CA ALA A 29 -0.39 -0.48 -26.34
C ALA A 29 -1.57 0.35 -25.80
N SER A 30 -1.98 1.35 -26.58
CA SER A 30 -3.25 2.04 -26.42
C SER A 30 -4.38 1.07 -26.74
N GLY A 31 -4.76 0.28 -25.73
CA GLY A 31 -6.02 -0.45 -25.72
C GLY A 31 -7.15 0.56 -25.53
N GLN A 32 -7.87 0.84 -26.61
CA GLN A 32 -9.10 1.61 -26.61
C GLN A 32 -10.11 0.85 -25.74
N LEU A 33 -10.35 1.34 -24.52
CA LEU A 33 -11.38 0.79 -23.65
C LEU A 33 -12.73 1.19 -24.24
N ASP A 34 -13.47 0.17 -24.67
CA ASP A 34 -14.82 0.27 -25.22
C ASP A 34 -15.76 0.94 -24.20
N GLU A 35 -16.41 2.04 -24.59
CA GLU A 35 -17.37 2.77 -23.74
C GLU A 35 -18.56 1.90 -23.28
N GLY A 36 -18.78 0.72 -23.88
CA GLY A 36 -19.78 -0.25 -23.43
C GLY A 36 -19.42 -0.95 -22.10
N ALA A 37 -18.14 -1.11 -21.78
CA ALA A 37 -17.70 -1.81 -20.56
C ALA A 37 -17.89 -0.97 -19.28
N LEU A 38 -17.83 0.36 -19.40
CA LEU A 38 -18.06 1.27 -18.27
C LEU A 38 -19.55 1.35 -17.89
N ARG A 39 -20.46 1.24 -18.86
CA ARG A 39 -21.91 1.21 -18.58
C ARG A 39 -22.39 -0.10 -17.94
N ALA A 40 -21.76 -1.24 -18.24
CA ALA A 40 -22.09 -2.51 -17.61
C ALA A 40 -21.69 -2.59 -16.12
N LEU A 41 -20.67 -1.80 -15.71
CA LEU A 41 -20.27 -1.68 -14.31
C LEU A 41 -21.21 -0.79 -13.48
N GLU A 42 -21.81 0.25 -14.08
CA GLU A 42 -22.84 1.06 -13.39
C GLU A 42 -24.15 0.29 -13.16
N GLU A 43 -24.57 -0.59 -14.08
CA GLU A 43 -25.76 -1.44 -13.87
C GLU A 43 -25.53 -2.57 -12.84
N SER A 44 -24.28 -3.05 -12.69
CA SER A 44 -23.96 -4.08 -11.67
C SER A 44 -23.87 -3.53 -10.25
N VAL A 45 -23.63 -2.23 -10.05
CA VAL A 45 -23.57 -1.59 -8.72
C VAL A 45 -24.97 -1.38 -8.12
N MET A 46 -26.02 -1.29 -8.94
CA MET A 46 -27.40 -1.06 -8.46
C MET A 46 -28.24 -2.34 -8.35
N ALA A 47 -27.74 -3.49 -8.83
CA ALA A 47 -28.43 -4.78 -8.80
C ALA A 47 -27.94 -5.72 -7.68
N GLY A 48 -27.31 -5.17 -6.64
CA GLY A 48 -27.07 -5.88 -5.39
C GLY A 48 -28.40 -6.14 -4.69
N GLN A 49 -29.08 -7.21 -5.12
CA GLN A 49 -30.23 -7.80 -4.45
C GLN A 49 -29.94 -7.89 -2.96
N GLN A 50 -30.60 -7.01 -2.20
CA GLN A 50 -30.81 -7.18 -0.79
C GLN A 50 -31.69 -8.42 -0.65
N PRO A 51 -31.21 -9.56 -0.13
CA PRO A 51 -32.11 -10.64 0.21
C PRO A 51 -33.02 -10.12 1.32
N ASP A 52 -34.29 -9.89 0.99
CA ASP A 52 -35.37 -9.63 1.93
C ASP A 52 -35.55 -10.88 2.80
N GLY A 53 -34.73 -10.96 3.84
CA GLY A 53 -34.74 -12.00 4.83
C GLY A 53 -34.11 -11.43 6.08
N ASP A 54 -34.96 -10.91 6.96
CA ASP A 54 -34.68 -10.32 8.29
C ASP A 54 -34.02 -11.31 9.27
N ALA A 55 -32.97 -12.00 8.86
CA ALA A 55 -31.97 -12.48 9.79
C ALA A 55 -31.20 -11.24 10.23
N ALA A 56 -31.69 -10.57 11.28
CA ALA A 56 -30.97 -9.48 11.93
C ALA A 56 -29.52 -9.90 12.10
N ALA A 57 -28.62 -9.25 11.35
CA ALA A 57 -27.19 -9.49 11.46
C ALA A 57 -26.82 -9.14 12.90
N VAL A 58 -26.59 -10.16 13.73
CA VAL A 58 -26.10 -9.96 15.09
C VAL A 58 -24.70 -9.41 14.94
N GLU A 59 -24.56 -8.09 15.03
CA GLU A 59 -23.25 -7.46 15.02
C GLU A 59 -22.46 -8.02 16.22
N PRO A 60 -21.23 -8.52 16.00
CA PRO A 60 -20.41 -9.00 17.09
C PRO A 60 -20.15 -7.84 18.05
N LEU A 61 -20.66 -7.94 19.27
CA LEU A 61 -20.42 -6.96 20.31
C LEU A 61 -18.94 -7.04 20.71
N ILE A 62 -18.13 -6.09 20.22
CA ILE A 62 -16.74 -5.92 20.66
C ILE A 62 -16.78 -5.24 22.03
N THR A 63 -16.54 -6.00 23.08
CA THR A 63 -16.59 -5.52 24.47
C THR A 63 -15.25 -4.98 24.93
N GLN A 64 -14.15 -5.45 24.35
CA GLN A 64 -12.79 -5.07 24.69
C GLN A 64 -11.94 -4.92 23.44
N THR A 65 -11.07 -3.91 23.42
CA THR A 65 -10.06 -3.76 22.37
C THR A 65 -8.67 -3.65 22.96
N THR A 66 -7.68 -4.12 22.22
CA THR A 66 -6.27 -3.92 22.54
C THR A 66 -5.47 -3.66 21.27
N LEU A 67 -4.44 -2.83 21.36
CA LEU A 67 -3.55 -2.50 20.26
C LEU A 67 -2.20 -3.15 20.50
N THR A 68 -1.77 -4.02 19.59
CA THR A 68 -0.40 -4.55 19.58
C THR A 68 0.40 -3.87 18.48
N TYR A 69 1.72 -3.86 18.62
CA TYR A 69 2.59 -3.32 17.59
C TYR A 69 3.88 -4.12 17.45
N ARG A 70 4.49 -4.05 16.27
CA ARG A 70 5.84 -4.54 15.99
C ARG A 70 6.57 -3.54 15.11
N SER A 71 7.85 -3.30 15.40
CA SER A 71 8.72 -2.51 14.54
C SER A 71 9.61 -3.38 13.66
N HIS A 72 10.00 -2.86 12.50
CA HIS A 72 10.91 -3.50 11.56
C HIS A 72 11.90 -2.49 11.01
N SER A 73 13.12 -2.93 10.70
CA SER A 73 14.10 -2.13 9.97
C SER A 73 14.06 -2.48 8.49
N VAL A 74 13.86 -1.47 7.64
CA VAL A 74 13.89 -1.59 6.18
C VAL A 74 15.18 -0.94 5.70
N ALA A 75 16.05 -1.71 5.05
CA ALA A 75 17.33 -1.22 4.53
C ALA A 75 17.14 -0.07 3.50
N ALA A 76 18.19 0.74 3.33
CA ALA A 76 18.21 1.81 2.34
C ALA A 76 17.88 1.30 0.93
N GLY A 77 16.99 1.98 0.20
CA GLY A 77 16.56 1.57 -1.14
C GLY A 77 15.69 0.30 -1.21
N ALA A 78 15.53 -0.44 -0.12
CA ALA A 78 14.89 -1.76 -0.13
C ALA A 78 13.36 -1.68 -0.16
N SER A 79 12.74 -2.81 -0.55
CA SER A 79 11.29 -3.04 -0.49
C SER A 79 11.05 -4.27 0.36
N ALA A 80 10.17 -4.17 1.35
CA ALA A 80 9.77 -5.29 2.19
C ALA A 80 8.26 -5.43 2.08
N ASN A 81 7.76 -6.52 1.49
CA ASN A 81 6.37 -6.61 1.04
C ASN A 81 5.40 -7.26 2.02
N ASN A 82 5.91 -8.04 2.98
CA ASN A 82 5.11 -8.93 3.84
C ASN A 82 5.60 -8.86 5.29
N LEU A 83 5.83 -7.66 5.82
CA LEU A 83 6.17 -7.49 7.22
C LEU A 83 4.91 -7.67 8.07
N GLU A 84 5.03 -8.37 9.19
CA GLU A 84 3.92 -8.73 10.06
C GLU A 84 3.91 -7.87 11.33
N GLY A 85 2.73 -7.50 11.81
CA GLY A 85 2.53 -6.98 13.16
C GLY A 85 2.75 -8.03 14.25
N ASN A 86 2.46 -7.65 15.49
CA ASN A 86 2.28 -8.66 16.54
C ASN A 86 0.89 -9.30 16.42
N ALA A 87 0.82 -10.60 16.74
CA ALA A 87 -0.45 -11.29 16.80
C ALA A 87 -1.29 -10.75 17.95
N CYS A 88 -2.61 -10.80 17.79
CA CYS A 88 -3.50 -10.51 18.90
C CYS A 88 -3.31 -11.52 20.05
N PRO A 89 -3.49 -11.10 21.31
CA PRO A 89 -3.45 -12.02 22.45
C PRO A 89 -4.42 -13.19 22.28
N SER A 90 -4.17 -14.28 23.00
CA SER A 90 -5.14 -15.38 23.07
C SER A 90 -6.51 -14.86 23.50
N SER A 91 -7.59 -15.37 22.89
CA SER A 91 -8.99 -14.93 23.03
C SER A 91 -9.37 -13.60 22.36
N TYR A 92 -8.45 -12.91 21.68
CA TYR A 92 -8.77 -11.77 20.83
C TYR A 92 -8.62 -12.12 19.35
N THR A 93 -9.41 -11.45 18.51
CA THR A 93 -9.31 -11.54 17.05
C THR A 93 -8.86 -10.19 16.50
N MET A 94 -7.96 -10.19 15.52
CA MET A 94 -7.64 -8.99 14.75
C MET A 94 -8.92 -8.51 14.06
N ILE A 95 -9.28 -7.26 14.35
CA ILE A 95 -10.40 -6.56 13.73
C ILE A 95 -9.94 -5.54 12.69
N SER A 96 -8.74 -4.98 12.87
CA SER A 96 -8.14 -3.99 11.96
C SER A 96 -6.63 -3.88 12.20
N GLY A 97 -5.94 -3.02 11.45
CA GLY A 97 -4.55 -2.67 11.68
C GLY A 97 -4.12 -1.48 10.83
N ALA A 98 -2.87 -1.07 11.01
CA ALA A 98 -2.30 0.08 10.32
C ALA A 98 -0.79 -0.05 10.12
N CYS A 99 -0.30 0.58 9.05
CA CYS A 99 1.13 0.69 8.72
C CYS A 99 1.59 2.11 8.99
N HIS A 100 2.74 2.30 9.65
CA HIS A 100 3.27 3.63 9.97
C HIS A 100 4.74 3.76 9.54
N PRO A 101 5.05 4.67 8.59
CA PRO A 101 6.39 4.81 8.00
C PRO A 101 7.35 5.70 8.80
N GLY A 102 6.95 6.21 9.98
CA GLY A 102 7.85 6.95 10.87
C GLY A 102 8.02 8.44 10.57
N TYR A 103 6.94 9.12 10.21
CA TYR A 103 6.95 10.55 9.82
C TYR A 103 7.99 10.87 8.73
N ASN A 104 8.29 9.91 7.86
CA ASN A 104 9.25 10.05 6.77
C ASN A 104 8.51 9.95 5.43
N ASP A 105 8.51 11.04 4.69
CA ASP A 105 7.86 11.17 3.37
C ASP A 105 8.48 10.25 2.30
N LYS A 106 9.75 9.84 2.49
CA LYS A 106 10.46 8.91 1.60
C LYS A 106 10.25 7.44 1.99
N MET A 107 9.45 7.16 3.01
CA MET A 107 9.00 5.82 3.37
C MET A 107 7.56 5.64 2.92
N VAL A 108 7.35 4.79 1.90
CA VAL A 108 6.05 4.61 1.26
C VAL A 108 5.43 3.29 1.69
N ILE A 109 4.14 3.30 2.05
CA ILE A 109 3.36 2.07 2.25
C ILE A 109 2.94 1.56 0.87
N ILE A 110 3.36 0.36 0.50
CA ILE A 110 3.07 -0.24 -0.82
C ILE A 110 1.92 -1.25 -0.78
N ASN A 111 1.65 -1.83 0.38
CA ASN A 111 0.48 -2.67 0.62
C ASN A 111 0.14 -2.67 2.12
N GLN A 112 -1.12 -2.94 2.42
CA GLN A 112 -1.60 -3.18 3.78
C GLN A 112 -2.82 -4.10 3.71
N TYR A 113 -2.82 -5.20 4.46
CA TYR A 113 -3.91 -6.17 4.41
C TYR A 113 -3.93 -7.06 5.66
N PRO A 114 -5.11 -7.61 6.02
CA PRO A 114 -5.22 -8.52 7.15
C PRO A 114 -4.56 -9.88 6.86
N ASN A 115 -3.95 -10.48 7.89
CA ASN A 115 -3.51 -11.88 7.90
C ASN A 115 -4.30 -12.65 8.97
N ARG A 116 -5.50 -13.10 8.56
CA ARG A 116 -6.45 -13.77 9.46
C ARG A 116 -5.90 -15.06 10.04
N SER A 117 -5.16 -15.85 9.25
CA SER A 117 -4.59 -17.12 9.70
C SER A 117 -3.55 -16.96 10.81
N ALA A 118 -2.80 -15.85 10.83
CA ALA A 118 -1.83 -15.57 11.88
C ALA A 118 -2.32 -14.54 12.90
N ASN A 119 -3.58 -14.10 12.81
CA ASN A 119 -4.18 -13.12 13.71
C ASN A 119 -3.38 -11.80 13.81
N THR A 120 -2.89 -11.32 12.66
CA THR A 120 -1.94 -10.18 12.53
C THR A 120 -2.33 -9.25 11.38
N TRP A 121 -1.81 -8.03 11.39
CA TRP A 121 -1.83 -7.13 10.24
C TRP A 121 -0.54 -7.21 9.42
N ARG A 122 -0.63 -7.19 8.10
CA ARG A 122 0.52 -7.16 7.18
C ARG A 122 0.71 -5.80 6.56
N CYS A 123 1.96 -5.42 6.41
CA CYS A 123 2.37 -4.19 5.74
C CYS A 123 3.53 -4.43 4.78
N GLY A 124 3.50 -3.69 3.69
CA GLY A 124 4.59 -3.55 2.76
C GLY A 124 5.12 -2.13 2.79
N PHE A 125 6.44 -1.96 2.79
CA PHE A 125 7.10 -0.67 2.76
C PHE A 125 8.19 -0.59 1.69
N LYS A 126 8.31 0.58 1.07
CA LYS A 126 9.44 0.97 0.22
C LYS A 126 10.23 2.06 0.92
N ASN A 127 11.52 1.82 1.14
CA ASN A 127 12.44 2.83 1.66
C ASN A 127 13.19 3.51 0.53
N ASN A 128 12.82 4.74 0.19
CA ASN A 128 13.48 5.55 -0.83
C ASN A 128 14.58 6.46 -0.24
N THR A 129 14.97 6.25 1.02
CA THR A 129 16.09 6.97 1.65
C THR A 129 17.42 6.24 1.43
N SER A 130 18.51 6.96 1.68
CA SER A 130 19.88 6.42 1.65
C SER A 130 20.29 5.71 2.95
N ALA A 131 19.39 5.59 3.93
CA ALA A 131 19.67 4.96 5.22
C ALA A 131 18.60 3.92 5.56
N ALA A 132 18.92 2.98 6.46
CA ALA A 132 17.90 2.11 7.02
C ALA A 132 16.88 2.93 7.82
N ARG A 133 15.61 2.52 7.76
CA ARG A 133 14.51 3.19 8.44
C ARG A 133 13.67 2.19 9.21
N THR A 134 13.20 2.62 10.38
CA THR A 134 12.26 1.85 11.19
C THR A 134 10.83 2.14 10.73
N VAL A 135 10.03 1.10 10.62
CA VAL A 135 8.58 1.16 10.38
C VAL A 135 7.85 0.46 11.52
N TRP A 136 6.59 0.79 11.70
CA TRP A 136 5.73 0.18 12.72
C TRP A 136 4.48 -0.38 12.09
N ILE A 137 4.07 -1.54 12.59
CA ILE A 137 2.85 -2.22 12.19
C ILE A 137 2.01 -2.40 13.43
N TYR A 138 0.78 -1.90 13.37
CA TYR A 138 -0.19 -1.98 14.45
C TYR A 138 -1.27 -2.99 14.11
N THR A 139 -1.62 -3.85 15.06
CA THR A 139 -2.74 -4.78 14.97
C THR A 139 -3.77 -4.38 16.02
N LEU A 140 -4.97 -3.99 15.60
CA LEU A 140 -6.09 -3.74 16.49
C LEU A 140 -6.87 -5.05 16.69
N CYS A 141 -7.04 -5.41 17.95
CA CYS A 141 -7.61 -6.68 18.38
C CYS A 141 -8.90 -6.42 19.16
N GLY A 142 -9.93 -7.23 18.93
CA GLY A 142 -11.22 -7.17 19.61
C GLY A 142 -11.63 -8.51 20.22
N LYS A 143 -12.44 -8.45 21.29
CA LYS A 143 -13.06 -9.59 21.95
C LYS A 143 -14.53 -9.32 22.27
#